data_AF-A0A6A7LG34-F1
#
_entry.id   AF-A0A6A7LG34-F1
#
_cell.length_a   1.000
_cell.length_b   1.000
_cell.length_c   1.000
_cell.angle_alpha   90.00
_cell.angle_beta   90.00
_cell.angle_gamma   90.00
#
_symmetry.space_group_name_H-M   'P 1'
#
loop_
_entity.id
_entity.type
_entity.pdbx_description
1 polymer ?
#
loop_
_entity_poly.entity_id
_entity_poly.type
_entity_poly.pdbx_seq_one_letter_code
_entity_poly.pdbx_strand_id
1 'polypeptide(L)' 'MSTVNTQIVKESSGLPKIAVGILLAILLFGMFIVGYDQGQLFSLVEGQKAFDDLWMHEFYHDLRHAAGFPCH' A
#
# COMPACT_ATOMS: atom_id res chain seq x y z
N MET A 1 6.60 19.78 -50.36
CA MET A 1 5.76 20.39 -49.30
C MET A 1 6.03 19.60 -48.03
N SER A 2 6.76 20.17 -47.07
CA SER A 2 7.20 19.46 -45.86
C SER A 2 6.14 19.57 -44.78
N THR A 3 5.63 18.43 -44.30
CA THR A 3 4.62 18.38 -43.25
C THR A 3 5.30 18.60 -41.91
N VAL A 4 5.15 19.80 -41.33
CA VAL A 4 5.66 20.12 -39.99
C VAL A 4 4.84 19.34 -38.97
N ASN A 5 5.45 18.32 -38.36
CA ASN A 5 4.88 17.55 -37.26
C ASN A 5 5.14 18.30 -35.96
N THR A 6 4.14 19.04 -35.47
CA THR A 6 4.23 19.73 -34.18
C THR A 6 3.97 18.73 -33.06
N GLN A 7 5.03 18.13 -32.50
CA GLN A 7 4.90 17.33 -31.28
C GLN A 7 4.64 18.25 -30.09
N ILE A 8 3.42 18.23 -29.56
CA ILE A 8 3.06 18.92 -28.32
C ILE A 8 3.48 18.03 -27.15
N VAL A 9 4.59 18.37 -26.50
CA VAL A 9 4.95 17.77 -25.21
C VAL A 9 3.96 18.28 -24.17
N LYS A 10 3.01 17.43 -23.77
CA LYS A 10 2.07 17.75 -22.68
C LYS A 10 2.81 17.57 -21.36
N GLU A 11 3.34 18.66 -20.83
CA GLU A 11 3.79 18.77 -19.44
C GLU A 11 2.57 18.54 -18.53
N SER A 12 2.47 17.36 -17.94
CA SER A 12 1.45 17.07 -16.92
C SER A 12 1.94 17.65 -15.60
N SER A 13 1.78 18.95 -15.42
CA SER A 13 2.26 19.72 -14.26
C SER A 13 1.52 19.44 -12.94
N GLY A 14 0.49 18.58 -12.97
CA GLY A 14 -0.32 18.25 -11.80
C GLY A 14 0.16 16.98 -11.10
N LEU A 15 0.44 17.10 -9.80
CA LEU A 15 0.57 15.92 -8.93
C LEU A 15 -0.73 15.09 -8.98
N PRO A 16 -0.66 13.77 -9.19
CA PRO A 16 -1.84 12.92 -9.29
C PRO A 16 -2.48 12.73 -7.90
N LYS A 17 -3.31 13.68 -7.48
CA LYS A 17 -3.92 13.73 -6.13
C LYS A 17 -4.65 12.44 -5.75
N ILE A 18 -5.32 11.81 -6.71
CA ILE A 18 -6.02 10.54 -6.51
C ILE A 18 -5.02 9.42 -6.17
N ALA A 19 -3.92 9.33 -6.91
CA ALA A 19 -2.88 8.33 -6.65
C ALA A 19 -2.26 8.54 -5.27
N VAL A 20 -1.96 9.79 -4.89
CA VAL A 20 -1.47 10.12 -3.55
C VAL A 20 -2.48 9.70 -2.47
N GLY A 21 -3.77 9.98 -2.66
CA GLY A 21 -4.81 9.56 -1.73
C GLY A 21 -4.90 8.04 -1.55
N ILE A 22 -4.81 7.28 -2.65
CA ILE A 22 -4.81 5.81 -2.61
C ILE A 22 -3.57 5.29 -1.87
N LEU A 23 -2.39 5.83 -2.15
CA LEU A 23 -1.15 5.42 -1.49
C LEU A 23 -1.18 5.70 0.02
N LEU A 24 -1.74 6.84 0.43
CA LEU A 24 -1.95 7.15 1.85
C LEU A 24 -2.93 6.18 2.51
N ALA A 25 -4.02 5.82 1.84
CA ALA A 25 -4.96 4.84 2.36
C ALA A 25 -4.31 3.46 2.55
N ILE A 26 -3.53 2.99 1.58
CA ILE A 26 -2.78 1.73 1.67
C ILE A 26 -1.78 1.77 2.84
N LEU A 27 -1.05 2.88 2.99
CA LEU A 27 -0.10 3.07 4.09
C LEU A 27 -0.80 2.99 5.45
N LEU A 28 -1.87 3.77 5.64
CA LEU A 28 -2.62 3.79 6.90
C LEU A 28 -3.25 2.44 7.22
N PHE A 29 -3.78 1.76 6.21
CA PHE A 29 -4.35 0.42 6.37
C PHE A 29 -3.26 -0.59 6.76
N GLY A 30 -2.10 -0.58 6.10
CA GLY A 30 -0.99 -1.47 6.47
C GLY A 30 -0.48 -1.20 7.89
N MET A 31 -0.39 0.07 8.30
CA MET A 31 -0.05 0.45 9.67
C MET A 31 -1.09 -0.02 10.69
N PHE A 32 -2.38 0.00 10.33
CA PHE A 32 -3.44 -0.57 11.16
C PHE A 32 -3.29 -2.08 11.32
N ILE A 33 -3.02 -2.81 10.22
CA ILE A 33 -2.84 -4.27 10.27
C ILE A 33 -1.68 -4.66 11.20
N VAL A 34 -0.51 -4.04 11.03
CA VAL A 34 0.67 -4.39 11.87
C VAL A 34 0.58 -3.82 13.29
N GLY A 35 -0.05 -2.66 13.48
CA GLY A 35 -0.03 -1.94 14.76
C GLY A 35 -1.23 -2.20 15.68
N TYR A 36 -2.35 -2.68 15.14
CA TYR A 36 -3.62 -2.76 15.87
C TYR A 36 -4.41 -4.04 15.62
N ASP A 37 -4.50 -4.51 14.37
CA ASP A 37 -5.24 -5.74 14.05
C ASP A 37 -4.48 -6.97 14.60
N GLN A 38 -5.08 -7.63 15.57
CA GLN A 38 -4.63 -8.88 16.19
C GLN A 38 -5.33 -10.07 15.50
N GLY A 39 -5.54 -9.99 14.19
CA GLY A 39 -6.24 -11.01 13.41
C GLY A 39 -7.77 -10.87 13.37
N GLN A 40 -8.37 -9.82 13.94
CA GLN A 40 -9.83 -9.64 13.92
C GLN A 40 -10.38 -9.60 12.50
N LEU A 41 -9.75 -8.84 11.59
CA LEU A 41 -10.23 -8.77 10.21
C LEU A 41 -10.10 -10.12 9.49
N PHE A 42 -8.94 -10.77 9.63
CA PHE A 42 -8.67 -12.02 8.92
C PHE A 42 -9.41 -13.22 9.51
N SER A 43 -9.86 -13.13 10.77
CA SER A 43 -10.69 -14.16 11.41
C SER A 43 -12.02 -14.42 10.70
N LEU A 44 -12.52 -13.46 9.91
CA LEU A 44 -13.71 -13.64 9.06
C LEU A 44 -13.49 -14.72 7.98
N VAL A 45 -12.23 -15.00 7.65
CA VAL A 45 -11.84 -15.98 6.62
C VAL A 45 -11.16 -17.20 7.26
N GLU A 46 -10.22 -17.00 8.19
CA GLU A 46 -9.40 -18.08 8.77
C GLU A 46 -9.89 -18.57 10.15
N GLY A 47 -10.92 -17.93 10.71
CA GLY A 47 -11.47 -18.28 12.02
C GLY A 47 -10.47 -18.03 13.15
N GLN A 48 -10.40 -18.96 14.11
CA GLN A 48 -9.53 -18.83 15.29
C GLN A 48 -8.04 -18.76 14.94
N LYS A 49 -7.65 -19.40 13.84
CA LYS A 49 -6.25 -19.46 13.40
C LYS A 49 -5.66 -18.07 13.08
N ALA A 50 -6.51 -17.12 12.65
CA ALA A 50 -6.08 -15.74 12.41
C ALA A 50 -5.50 -15.05 13.65
N PHE A 51 -5.93 -15.45 14.85
CA PHE A 51 -5.46 -14.90 16.12
C PHE A 51 -4.18 -15.59 16.61
N ASP A 52 -4.03 -16.89 16.32
CA ASP A 52 -2.88 -17.67 16.77
C ASP A 52 -1.64 -17.39 15.92
N ASP A 53 -1.81 -17.42 14.59
CA ASP A 53 -0.69 -17.29 13.64
C ASP A 53 -0.40 -15.83 13.28
N LEU A 54 -1.37 -14.91 13.51
CA LEU A 54 -1.29 -13.50 13.15
C LEU A 54 -0.75 -13.27 11.72
N TRP A 55 -1.13 -14.13 10.78
CA TRP A 55 -0.50 -14.19 9.46
C TRP A 55 -0.46 -12.85 8.73
N MET A 56 -1.54 -12.06 8.82
CA MET A 56 -1.60 -10.71 8.24
C MET A 56 -0.63 -9.72 8.89
N HIS A 57 -0.40 -9.82 10.21
CA HIS A 57 0.58 -8.99 10.92
C HIS A 57 1.98 -9.26 10.41
N GLU A 58 2.40 -10.53 10.41
CA GLU A 58 3.74 -10.94 9.98
C GLU A 58 3.97 -10.65 8.49
N PHE A 59 2.96 -10.86 7.64
CA PHE A 59 3.04 -10.51 6.22
C PHE A 59 3.31 -9.01 6.02
N TYR A 60 2.58 -8.13 6.70
CA TYR A 60 2.80 -6.68 6.59
C TYR A 60 4.11 -6.24 7.25
N HIS A 61 4.51 -6.90 8.33
CA HIS A 61 5.81 -6.71 8.97
C HIS A 61 6.97 -7.02 7.99
N ASP A 62 6.89 -8.13 7.26
CA ASP A 62 7.88 -8.50 6.24
C ASP A 62 7.89 -7.53 5.04
N LEU A 63 6.73 -7.05 4.60
CA LEU A 63 6.67 -6.02 3.55
C LEU A 63 7.36 -4.71 3.99
N ARG A 64 7.23 -4.34 5.27
CA ARG A 64 7.92 -3.18 5.84
C ARG A 64 9.44 -3.38 5.82
N HIS A 65 9.92 -4.59 6.15
CA HIS A 65 11.33 -4.95 6.02
C HIS A 65 11.81 -4.90 4.56
N ALA A 66 11.04 -5.45 3.62
CA ALA A 66 11.36 -5.42 2.20
C ALA A 66 11.44 -3.98 1.65
N ALA A 67 10.65 -3.07 2.21
CA ALA A 67 10.70 -1.64 1.92
C ALA A 67 11.83 -0.88 2.65
N GLY A 68 12.67 -1.57 3.44
CA GLY A 68 13.84 -1.01 4.12
C GLY A 68 13.52 -0.21 5.39
N PHE A 69 12.30 -0.30 5.90
CA PHE A 69 11.94 0.34 7.17
C PHE A 69 12.41 -0.53 8.35
N PRO A 70 13.05 0.06 9.37
CA PRO A 70 13.51 -0.68 10.54
C PRO A 70 12.32 -1.19 11.37
N CYS A 71 12.49 -2.34 12.04
CA CYS A 71 11.63 -2.81 13.14
C CYS A 71 12.44 -2.89 14.45
N HIS A 72 11.75 -3.23 15.54
CA HIS A 72 12.33 -3.43 16.87
C HIS A 72 12.89 -4.84 17.05
#